data_AF-A0A222GBV4-F1
#
_entry.id   AF-A0A222GBV4-F1
#
_cell.length_a   1.000
_cell.length_b   1.000
_cell.length_c   1.000
_cell.angle_alpha   90.00
_cell.angle_beta   90.00
_cell.angle_gamma   90.00
#
_symmetry.space_group_name_H-M   'P 1'
#
loop_
_entity.id
_entity.type
_entity.pdbx_description
1 polymer ?
#
loop_
_entity_poly.entity_id
_entity_poly.type
_entity_poly.pdbx_seq_one_letter_code
_entity_poly.pdbx_strand_id
1 'polypeptide(L)'
;MKNLYQSIHLLLWFSLLMIISNKTSAEDVVVDVVILDVAPVMLEELDQIRGLGGVVDVTSNADLGAVLTNNDASNSVTGYNIIDQGSFNDASGIFSIIQNTGNNVIIQDSTIITITISPD
;
A
#
# COMPACT_ATOMS: atom_id res chain seq x y z
N MET A 1 31.27 79.93 33.68
CA MET A 1 31.37 78.84 32.67
C MET A 1 31.21 77.43 33.26
N LYS A 2 31.76 77.13 34.44
CA LYS A 2 31.66 75.80 35.09
C LYS A 2 30.22 75.30 35.31
N ASN A 3 29.31 76.19 35.73
CA ASN A 3 27.90 75.84 36.02
C ASN A 3 27.08 75.46 34.77
N LEU A 4 27.51 75.93 33.59
CA LEU A 4 26.86 75.63 32.31
C LEU A 4 27.28 74.24 31.81
N TYR A 5 28.57 73.92 31.89
CA TYR A 5 29.09 72.59 31.53
C TYR A 5 28.50 71.48 32.41
N GLN A 6 28.35 71.76 33.71
CA GLN A 6 27.77 70.81 34.66
C GLN A 6 26.28 70.53 34.38
N SER A 7 25.50 71.54 33.94
CA SER A 7 24.09 71.34 33.55
C SER A 7 23.96 70.55 32.24
N ILE A 8 24.82 70.81 31.24
CA ILE A 8 24.85 70.02 30.00
C ILE A 8 25.21 68.55 30.31
N HIS A 9 26.19 68.30 31.17
CA HIS A 9 26.60 66.94 31.52
C HIS A 9 25.50 66.19 32.28
N LEU A 10 24.77 66.86 33.16
CA LEU A 10 23.65 66.28 33.89
C LEU A 10 22.49 65.90 32.96
N LEU A 11 22.19 66.74 31.95
CA LEU A 11 21.20 66.45 30.93
C LEU A 11 21.59 65.22 30.08
N LEU A 12 22.88 65.11 29.76
CA LEU A 12 23.42 63.98 28.98
C LEU A 12 23.25 62.66 29.75
N TRP A 13 23.60 62.66 31.04
CA TRP A 13 23.45 61.51 31.93
C TRP A 13 21.99 61.12 32.14
N PHE A 14 21.09 62.11 32.23
CA PHE A 14 19.65 61.85 32.35
C PHE A 14 19.08 61.19 31.10
N SER A 15 19.50 61.63 29.90
CA SER A 15 19.08 60.98 28.64
C SER A 15 19.59 59.54 28.55
N LEU A 16 20.82 59.28 29.00
CA LEU A 16 21.43 57.95 29.01
C LEU A 16 20.69 57.00 29.97
N LEU A 17 20.26 57.51 31.13
CA LEU A 17 19.47 56.74 32.10
C LEU A 17 18.08 56.38 31.57
N MET A 18 17.48 57.24 30.74
CA MET A 18 16.18 56.98 30.11
C MET A 18 16.28 55.88 29.04
N ILE A 19 17.37 55.86 28.27
CA ILE A 19 17.62 54.83 27.24
C ILE A 19 17.81 53.44 27.89
N ILE A 20 18.46 53.37 29.06
CA ILE A 20 18.69 52.11 29.80
C ILE A 20 17.42 51.60 30.49
N SER A 21 16.47 52.48 30.83
CA SER A 21 15.22 52.11 31.52
C SER A 21 14.15 51.51 30.61
N ASN A 22 14.33 51.58 29.29
CA ASN A 22 13.47 50.87 28.35
C ASN A 22 13.79 49.38 28.44
N LYS A 23 13.01 48.65 29.25
CA LYS A 23 13.06 47.20 29.24
C LYS A 23 12.73 46.73 27.82
N THR A 24 13.67 46.02 27.22
CA THR A 24 13.45 45.28 25.98
C THR A 24 12.34 44.26 26.24
N SER A 25 11.15 44.51 25.73
CA SER A 25 10.17 43.46 25.52
C SER A 25 10.57 42.78 24.22
N ALA A 26 11.01 41.52 24.30
CA ALA A 26 11.17 40.70 23.12
C ALA A 26 9.79 40.58 22.47
N GLU A 27 9.62 41.18 21.29
CA GLU A 27 8.51 40.88 20.41
C GLU A 27 8.76 39.46 19.86
N ASP A 28 7.76 38.60 20.05
CA ASP A 28 7.83 37.20 19.64
C ASP A 28 8.08 37.16 18.13
N VAL A 29 9.18 36.53 17.70
CA VAL A 29 9.50 36.40 16.28
C VAL A 29 8.47 35.43 15.70
N VAL A 30 7.45 35.98 15.03
CA VAL A 30 6.52 35.21 14.23
C VAL A 30 7.32 34.58 13.10
N VAL A 31 7.68 33.31 13.28
CA VAL A 31 8.16 32.47 12.17
C VAL A 31 6.97 32.31 11.24
N ASP A 32 6.93 33.11 10.17
CA ASP A 32 6.00 32.94 9.06
C ASP A 32 6.39 31.65 8.32
N VAL A 33 6.05 30.52 8.95
CA VAL A 33 5.95 29.24 8.27
C VAL A 33 4.80 29.45 7.28
N VAL A 34 5.18 29.78 6.05
CA VAL A 34 4.30 29.69 4.88
C VAL A 34 3.97 28.21 4.72
N ILE A 35 3.01 27.75 5.54
CA ILE A 35 2.17 26.62 5.18
C ILE A 35 1.42 27.15 3.98
N LEU A 36 1.86 26.78 2.78
CA LEU A 36 0.98 26.78 1.62
C LEU A 36 -0.32 26.17 2.12
N ASP A 37 -1.38 26.98 2.15
CA ASP A 37 -2.74 26.61 2.53
C ASP A 37 -3.26 25.59 1.52
N VAL A 38 -2.65 24.41 1.57
CA VAL A 38 -3.19 23.18 1.02
C VAL A 38 -4.26 22.84 2.03
N ALA A 39 -5.47 23.34 1.75
CA ALA A 39 -6.66 22.90 2.45
C ALA A 39 -6.57 21.36 2.58
N PRO A 40 -6.79 20.81 3.79
CA PRO A 40 -6.70 19.38 3.99
C PRO A 40 -7.64 18.71 2.99
N VAL A 41 -7.11 17.80 2.18
CA VAL A 41 -7.91 17.01 1.24
C VAL A 41 -9.07 16.41 2.03
N MET A 42 -10.28 16.63 1.53
CA MET A 42 -11.49 16.18 2.22
C MET A 42 -11.46 14.67 2.33
N LEU A 43 -11.90 14.10 3.46
CA LEU A 43 -11.95 12.63 3.62
C LEU A 43 -12.73 11.97 2.49
N GLU A 44 -13.81 12.61 2.03
CA GLU A 44 -14.61 12.19 0.87
C GLU A 44 -13.79 12.17 -0.44
N GLU A 45 -12.94 13.16 -0.67
CA GLU A 45 -12.07 13.23 -1.86
C GLU A 45 -10.95 12.19 -1.78
N LEU A 46 -10.41 11.94 -0.58
CA LEU A 46 -9.43 10.89 -0.34
C LEU A 46 -10.07 9.49 -0.46
N ASP A 47 -11.32 9.30 -0.03
CA ASP A 47 -12.07 8.04 -0.20
C ASP A 47 -12.41 7.77 -1.67
N GLN A 48 -12.72 8.81 -2.45
CA GLN A 48 -12.92 8.69 -3.89
C GLN A 48 -11.62 8.34 -4.64
N ILE A 49 -10.47 8.84 -4.20
CA ILE A 49 -9.15 8.54 -4.80
C ILE A 49 -8.62 7.17 -4.35
N ARG A 50 -8.87 6.77 -3.09
CA ARG A 50 -8.53 5.43 -2.55
C ARG A 50 -9.46 4.32 -3.06
N GLY A 51 -10.67 4.70 -3.48
CA GLY A 51 -11.74 3.87 -3.99
C GLY A 51 -11.80 3.73 -5.50
N LEU A 52 -10.76 4.12 -6.25
CA LEU A 52 -10.50 3.54 -7.58
C LEU A 52 -10.07 2.06 -7.43
N GLY A 53 -10.83 1.28 -6.64
CA GLY A 53 -11.06 -0.13 -6.87
C GLY A 53 -11.69 -0.21 -8.24
N GLY A 54 -10.84 -0.13 -9.26
CA GLY A 54 -11.22 -0.27 -10.65
C GLY A 54 -12.09 -1.50 -10.74
N VAL A 55 -13.16 -1.40 -11.52
CA VAL A 55 -13.91 -2.58 -11.93
C VAL A 55 -12.88 -3.58 -12.47
N VAL A 56 -12.48 -4.53 -11.62
CA VAL A 56 -11.64 -5.64 -12.06
C VAL A 56 -12.66 -6.63 -12.59
N ASP A 57 -13.06 -6.42 -13.84
CA ASP A 57 -13.74 -7.46 -14.59
C ASP A 57 -12.72 -8.59 -14.81
N VAL A 58 -12.59 -9.47 -13.81
CA VAL A 58 -11.80 -10.69 -13.95
C VAL A 58 -12.70 -11.75 -14.53
N THR A 59 -12.77 -11.78 -15.86
CA THR A 59 -13.33 -12.92 -16.56
C THR A 59 -12.27 -14.02 -16.65
N SER A 60 -12.49 -15.10 -15.91
CA SER A 60 -11.64 -16.29 -15.88
C SER A 60 -12.34 -17.44 -16.60
N ASN A 61 -11.91 -17.73 -17.84
CA ASN A 61 -12.50 -18.79 -18.65
C ASN A 61 -11.52 -19.93 -18.89
N ALA A 62 -11.97 -21.16 -18.66
CA ALA A 62 -11.29 -22.38 -19.09
C ALA A 62 -12.10 -23.00 -20.24
N ASP A 63 -11.57 -22.91 -21.46
CA ASP A 63 -12.12 -23.66 -22.59
C ASP A 63 -11.32 -24.96 -22.74
N LEU A 64 -11.99 -26.07 -22.48
CA LEU A 64 -11.42 -27.41 -22.48
C LEU A 64 -12.19 -28.23 -23.53
N GLY A 65 -11.52 -28.52 -24.63
CA GLY A 65 -12.03 -29.37 -25.68
C GLY A 65 -11.10 -30.54 -25.93
N ALA A 66 -11.67 -31.74 -26.01
CA ALA A 66 -10.95 -32.87 -26.56
C ALA A 66 -11.88 -33.82 -27.29
N VAL A 67 -11.30 -34.47 -28.30
CA VAL A 67 -11.96 -35.50 -29.08
C VAL A 67 -11.12 -36.75 -28.96
N LEU A 68 -11.73 -37.81 -28.45
CA LEU A 68 -11.11 -39.12 -28.41
C LEU A 68 -11.81 -40.02 -29.42
N THR A 69 -11.18 -40.30 -30.56
CA THR A 69 -11.79 -41.08 -31.65
C THR A 69 -10.87 -42.18 -32.16
N ASN A 70 -11.45 -43.22 -32.76
CA ASN A 70 -10.74 -44.39 -33.30
C ASN A 70 -9.85 -45.11 -32.28
N ASN A 71 -10.30 -45.19 -31.03
CA ASN A 71 -9.55 -45.91 -30.00
C ASN A 71 -9.86 -47.40 -30.09
N ASP A 72 -8.81 -48.20 -30.19
CA ASP A 72 -8.88 -49.65 -30.09
C ASP A 72 -7.91 -50.11 -29.00
N ALA A 73 -8.38 -50.95 -28.10
CA ALA A 73 -7.57 -51.52 -27.03
C ALA A 73 -7.88 -53.01 -26.92
N SER A 74 -7.09 -53.83 -27.61
CA SER A 74 -7.10 -55.28 -27.51
C SER A 74 -5.96 -55.78 -26.61
N ASN A 75 -6.18 -56.88 -25.87
CA ASN A 75 -5.17 -57.49 -24.99
C ASN A 75 -4.59 -56.56 -23.91
N SER A 76 -5.34 -55.54 -23.50
CA SER A 76 -4.80 -54.60 -22.52
C SER A 76 -4.88 -55.12 -21.09
N VAL A 77 -3.78 -54.96 -20.35
CA VAL A 77 -3.69 -55.19 -18.91
C VAL A 77 -3.44 -53.83 -18.27
N THR A 78 -4.41 -53.34 -17.50
CA THR A 78 -4.32 -52.07 -16.78
C THR A 78 -3.79 -52.31 -15.36
N GLY A 79 -3.02 -51.36 -14.83
CA GLY A 79 -2.46 -51.43 -13.48
C GLY A 79 -3.36 -50.83 -12.40
N TYR A 80 -2.82 -50.71 -11.18
CA TYR A 80 -3.45 -49.99 -10.09
C TYR A 80 -2.98 -48.54 -10.03
N ASN A 81 -3.91 -47.67 -9.72
CA ASN A 81 -3.68 -46.29 -9.34
C ASN A 81 -3.58 -46.28 -7.82
N ILE A 82 -2.37 -46.38 -7.28
CA ILE A 82 -2.18 -46.43 -5.82
C ILE A 82 -1.60 -45.10 -5.35
N ILE A 83 -2.43 -44.35 -4.65
CA ILE A 83 -2.03 -43.30 -3.71
C ILE A 83 -2.17 -43.94 -2.34
N ASP A 84 -1.05 -44.12 -1.64
CA ASP A 84 -1.01 -44.76 -0.32
C ASP A 84 -0.76 -43.74 0.80
N GLN A 85 -0.77 -44.21 2.04
CA GLN A 85 -0.52 -43.42 3.24
C GLN A 85 0.74 -42.58 3.11
N GLY A 86 0.59 -41.27 3.32
CA GLY A 86 1.67 -40.31 3.22
C GLY A 86 1.86 -39.65 1.86
N SER A 87 1.12 -40.04 0.83
CA SER A 87 1.26 -39.44 -0.52
C SER A 87 1.04 -37.93 -0.55
N PHE A 88 0.27 -37.40 0.41
CA PHE A 88 -0.01 -35.96 0.54
C PHE A 88 0.15 -35.46 1.98
N ASN A 89 0.95 -36.14 2.81
CA ASN A 89 1.32 -35.56 4.10
C ASN A 89 2.02 -34.22 3.84
N ASP A 90 1.64 -33.21 4.63
CA ASP A 90 2.16 -31.83 4.51
C ASP A 90 1.86 -31.13 3.17
N ALA A 91 0.99 -31.69 2.32
CA ALA A 91 0.55 -31.00 1.12
C ALA A 91 -0.25 -29.74 1.49
N SER A 92 0.17 -28.59 0.99
CA SER A 92 -0.48 -27.31 1.23
C SER A 92 -0.51 -26.48 -0.05
N GLY A 93 -1.44 -25.54 -0.12
CA GLY A 93 -1.73 -24.80 -1.34
C GLY A 93 -2.70 -25.56 -2.25
N ILE A 94 -2.58 -25.34 -3.56
CA ILE A 94 -3.53 -25.84 -4.56
C ILE A 94 -2.81 -26.87 -5.43
N PHE A 95 -3.35 -28.08 -5.45
CA PHE A 95 -2.81 -29.17 -6.24
C PHE A 95 -3.96 -30.00 -6.81
N SER A 96 -3.72 -30.60 -7.98
CA SER A 96 -4.64 -31.52 -8.64
C SER A 96 -3.93 -32.86 -8.80
N ILE A 97 -4.63 -33.93 -8.47
CA ILE A 97 -4.09 -35.29 -8.50
C ILE A 97 -5.00 -36.10 -9.39
N ILE A 98 -4.43 -36.64 -10.47
CA ILE A 98 -5.18 -37.42 -11.43
C ILE A 98 -4.47 -38.74 -11.66
N GLN A 99 -5.23 -39.80 -11.51
CA GLN A 99 -4.78 -41.17 -11.59
C GLN A 99 -5.61 -41.91 -12.61
N ASN A 100 -4.97 -42.39 -13.67
CA ASN A 100 -5.63 -43.20 -14.68
C ASN A 100 -4.73 -44.35 -15.13
N THR A 101 -5.19 -45.58 -14.90
CA THR A 101 -4.50 -46.80 -15.34
C THR A 101 -5.12 -47.42 -16.58
N GLY A 102 -6.15 -46.78 -17.13
CA GLY A 102 -6.88 -47.24 -18.29
C GLY A 102 -6.17 -46.94 -19.60
N ASN A 103 -6.65 -47.57 -20.67
CA ASN A 103 -6.33 -47.16 -22.04
C ASN A 103 -7.37 -46.16 -22.52
N ASN A 104 -7.04 -45.42 -23.58
CA ASN A 104 -7.98 -44.54 -24.25
C ASN A 104 -8.55 -43.49 -23.30
N VAL A 105 -7.69 -42.85 -22.53
CA VAL A 105 -8.11 -41.85 -21.56
C VAL A 105 -7.64 -40.48 -22.00
N ILE A 106 -8.60 -39.55 -22.02
CA ILE A 106 -8.33 -38.12 -22.04
C ILE A 106 -8.56 -37.58 -20.64
N ILE A 107 -7.57 -36.85 -20.14
CA ILE A 107 -7.65 -36.05 -18.94
C ILE A 107 -7.62 -34.59 -19.36
N GLN A 108 -8.63 -33.83 -18.95
CA GLN A 108 -8.67 -32.39 -19.08
C GLN A 108 -8.89 -31.82 -17.68
N ASP A 109 -7.92 -31.05 -17.21
CA ASP A 109 -7.96 -30.39 -15.91
C ASP A 109 -7.60 -28.92 -16.09
N SER A 110 -8.32 -28.05 -15.42
CA SER A 110 -8.05 -26.61 -15.42
C SER A 110 -8.33 -26.05 -14.05
N THR A 111 -7.30 -25.44 -13.46
CA THR A 111 -7.39 -24.72 -12.20
C THR A 111 -7.14 -23.25 -12.49
N ILE A 112 -8.18 -22.42 -12.38
CA ILE A 112 -8.05 -20.97 -12.47
C ILE A 112 -8.12 -20.37 -11.08
N ILE A 113 -7.08 -19.63 -10.69
CA ILE A 113 -6.99 -18.92 -9.41
C ILE A 113 -7.03 -17.44 -9.69
N THR A 114 -8.12 -16.79 -9.28
CA THR A 114 -8.28 -15.34 -9.35
C THR A 114 -8.17 -14.77 -7.95
N ILE A 115 -7.18 -13.89 -7.74
CA ILE A 115 -6.97 -13.18 -6.48
C ILE A 115 -7.16 -11.69 -6.75
N THR A 116 -8.17 -11.09 -6.09
CA THR A 116 -8.37 -9.63 -6.09
C THR A 116 -8.12 -9.14 -4.67
N ILE A 117 -7.20 -8.19 -4.52
CA ILE A 117 -6.88 -7.58 -3.24
C ILE A 117 -7.28 -6.12 -3.32
N SER A 118 -8.21 -5.71 -2.46
CA SER A 118 -8.61 -4.32 -2.28
C SER A 118 -8.07 -3.82 -0.94
N PRO A 119 -7.54 -2.59 -0.88
CA PRO A 119 -7.12 -2.00 0.38
C PRO A 119 -8.34 -1.70 1.27
N ASP A 120 -8.18 -1.86 2.59
CA ASP A 120 -9.07 -1.28 3.61
C ASP A 120 -8.72 0.21 3.85
#